data_AF-A0A949AIZ1-F1
#
_entry.id   AF-A0A949AIZ1-F1
#
_cell.length_a   1.000
_cell.length_b   1.000
_cell.length_c   1.000
_cell.angle_alpha   90.00
_cell.angle_beta   90.00
_cell.angle_gamma   90.00
#
_symmetry.space_group_name_H-M   'P 1'
#
loop_
_entity.id
_entity.type
_entity.pdbx_description
1 polymer ?
#
loop_
_entity_poly.entity_id
_entity_poly.type
_entity_poly.pdbx_seq_one_letter_code
_entity_poly.pdbx_strand_id
1 'polypeptide(L)'
;MPEFPSHLFEQSNLAIEKLKRVEKLIQKLLDVFEQEDAIGWLNTSNQSLEGRTPLKEIMYNGEGIEKIINLLGTIEWGIVT
;
A
#
# COMPACT_ATOMS: atom_id res chain seq x y z
N MET A 1 -17.76 25.20 -27.39
CA MET A 1 -17.16 24.80 -26.10
C MET A 1 -15.86 24.08 -26.41
N PRO A 2 -14.73 24.37 -25.74
CA PRO A 2 -13.53 23.59 -25.96
C PRO A 2 -13.75 22.18 -25.40
N GLU A 3 -13.58 21.16 -26.24
CA GLU A 3 -13.58 19.77 -25.82
C GLU A 3 -12.29 19.51 -25.05
N PHE A 4 -12.41 19.40 -23.73
CA PHE A 4 -11.27 19.01 -22.91
C PHE A 4 -10.91 17.56 -23.24
N PRO A 5 -9.62 17.24 -23.41
CA PRO A 5 -9.21 15.89 -23.75
C PRO A 5 -9.59 14.90 -22.65
N SER A 6 -10.39 13.88 -23.00
CA SER A 6 -10.85 12.81 -22.08
C SER A 6 -9.71 12.09 -21.37
N HIS A 7 -8.55 11.94 -22.03
CA HIS A 7 -7.36 11.30 -21.46
C HIS A 7 -6.79 12.04 -20.23
N LEU A 8 -6.97 13.36 -20.11
CA LEU A 8 -6.51 14.13 -18.94
C LEU A 8 -7.41 13.90 -17.72
N PHE A 9 -8.71 13.68 -17.93
CA PHE A 9 -9.66 13.32 -16.87
C PHE A 9 -9.47 11.88 -16.39
N GLU A 10 -9.12 10.95 -17.28
CA GLU A 10 -8.83 9.56 -16.87
C GLU A 10 -7.54 9.46 -16.06
N GLN A 11 -6.50 10.22 -16.42
CA GLN A 11 -5.24 10.25 -15.68
C GLN A 11 -5.41 10.83 -14.26
N SER A 12 -6.23 11.88 -14.10
CA SER A 12 -6.51 12.44 -12.78
C SER A 12 -7.31 11.46 -11.90
N ASN A 13 -8.28 10.74 -12.47
CA ASN A 13 -9.02 9.71 -11.74
C ASN A 13 -8.11 8.56 -11.28
N LEU A 14 -7.23 8.05 -12.14
CA LEU A 14 -6.25 7.00 -11.77
C LEU A 14 -5.31 7.46 -10.66
N ALA A 15 -4.82 8.70 -10.72
CA ALA A 15 -3.97 9.27 -9.68
C ALA A 15 -4.71 9.40 -8.34
N ILE A 16 -5.96 9.87 -8.35
CA ILE A 16 -6.81 9.98 -7.16
C ILE A 16 -7.05 8.59 -6.54
N GLU A 17 -7.37 7.58 -7.34
CA GLU A 17 -7.58 6.23 -6.85
C GLU A 17 -6.31 5.63 -6.25
N LYS A 18 -5.14 5.90 -6.84
CA LYS A 18 -3.86 5.47 -6.26
C LYS A 18 -3.58 6.16 -4.93
N LEU A 19 -3.86 7.45 -4.81
CA LEU A 19 -3.72 8.19 -3.54
C LEU A 19 -4.61 7.63 -2.45
N LYS A 20 -5.90 7.35 -2.74
CA LYS A 20 -6.82 6.73 -1.78
C LYS A 20 -6.32 5.38 -1.27
N ARG A 21 -5.72 4.56 -2.15
CA ARG A 21 -5.14 3.27 -1.76
C ARG A 21 -3.93 3.43 -0.85
N VAL A 22 -3.07 4.41 -1.13
CA VAL A 22 -1.92 4.74 -0.27
C VAL A 22 -2.37 5.28 1.08
N GLU A 23 -3.37 6.14 1.13
CA GLU A 23 -3.96 6.66 2.38
C GLU A 23 -4.54 5.52 3.23
N LYS A 24 -5.31 4.61 2.62
CA LYS A 24 -5.83 3.42 3.29
C LYS A 24 -4.72 2.53 3.85
N LEU A 25 -3.64 2.35 3.10
CA LEU A 25 -2.48 1.59 3.55
C LEU A 25 -1.82 2.25 4.77
N ILE A 26 -1.59 3.57 4.73
CA ILE A 26 -0.99 4.32 5.85
C ILE A 26 -1.85 4.18 7.10
N GLN A 27 -3.17 4.36 6.98
CA GLN A 27 -4.08 4.18 8.11
C GLN A 27 -3.95 2.78 8.72
N LYS A 28 -4.01 1.74 7.88
CA LYS A 28 -3.92 0.36 8.35
C LYS A 28 -2.56 0.04 8.99
N LEU A 29 -1.49 0.65 8.49
CA LEU A 29 -0.15 0.51 9.05
C LEU A 29 -0.09 1.07 10.48
N LEU A 30 -0.69 2.24 10.70
CA LEU A 30 -0.76 2.90 12.01
C LEU A 30 -1.77 2.25 12.97
N ASP A 31 -2.75 1.51 12.46
CA ASP A 31 -3.65 0.70 13.30
C ASP A 31 -2.94 -0.54 13.88
N VAL A 32 -1.88 -1.03 13.22
CA VAL A 32 -1.15 -2.24 13.60
C VAL A 32 0.15 -1.92 14.34
N PHE A 33 0.81 -0.82 13.99
CA PHE A 33 2.13 -0.45 14.52
C PHE A 33 2.17 1.00 15.00
N GLU A 34 3.01 1.26 16.00
CA GLU A 34 3.46 2.62 16.29
C GLU A 34 4.24 3.19 15.11
N GLN A 35 4.24 4.53 14.97
CA GLN A 35 4.80 5.19 13.78
C GLN A 35 6.26 4.84 13.50
N GLU A 36 7.09 4.72 14.53
CA GLU A 36 8.52 4.39 14.40
C GLU A 36 8.70 2.93 13.94
N ASP A 37 7.91 2.01 14.49
CA ASP A 37 7.93 0.59 14.15
C ASP A 37 7.39 0.32 12.75
N ALA A 38 6.38 1.08 12.32
CA ALA A 38 5.84 1.06 10.97
C ALA A 38 6.92 1.31 9.91
N ILE A 39 7.76 2.33 10.11
CA ILE A 39 8.87 2.64 9.19
C ILE A 39 9.89 1.51 9.18
N GLY A 40 10.23 0.98 10.36
CA GLY A 40 11.13 -0.17 10.49
C GLY A 40 10.61 -1.40 9.75
N TRP A 41 9.32 -1.71 9.92
CA TRP A 41 8.67 -2.85 9.31
C TRP A 41 8.63 -2.75 7.78
N LEU A 42 8.32 -1.58 7.22
CA LEU A 42 8.29 -1.35 5.77
C LEU A 42 9.64 -1.63 5.08
N ASN A 43 10.74 -1.43 5.80
CA ASN A 43 12.11 -1.62 5.32
C ASN A 43 12.70 -2.99 5.69
N THR A 44 12.00 -3.78 6.50
CA THR A 44 12.45 -5.09 6.93
C THR A 44 11.98 -6.16 5.95
N SER A 45 12.84 -7.16 5.69
CA SER A 45 12.47 -8.29 4.83
C SER A 45 11.42 -9.15 5.52
N ASN A 46 10.37 -9.53 4.80
CA ASN A 46 9.25 -10.29 5.34
C ASN A 46 9.15 -11.66 4.65
N GLN A 47 9.02 -12.75 5.42
CA GLN A 47 8.98 -14.11 4.88
C GLN A 47 7.71 -14.39 4.07
N SER A 48 6.57 -13.84 4.47
CA SER A 48 5.32 -13.88 3.70
C SER A 48 5.39 -13.09 2.38
N LEU A 49 6.46 -12.31 2.18
CA LEU A 49 6.78 -11.63 0.93
C LEU A 49 7.99 -12.26 0.23
N GLU A 50 8.28 -13.54 0.48
CA GLU A 50 9.42 -14.27 -0.10
C GLU A 50 10.76 -13.59 0.20
N GLY A 51 10.88 -12.96 1.38
CA GLY A 51 12.08 -12.23 1.78
C GLY A 51 12.21 -10.83 1.18
N ARG A 52 11.19 -10.32 0.46
CA ARG A 52 11.15 -8.91 0.03
C ARG A 52 10.70 -8.01 1.17
N THR A 53 10.99 -6.72 1.02
CA THR A 53 10.47 -5.69 1.94
C THR A 53 9.08 -5.24 1.50
N PRO A 54 8.18 -4.91 2.44
CA PRO A 54 6.88 -4.35 2.10
C PRO A 54 6.97 -3.12 1.18
N LEU A 55 7.96 -2.24 1.41
CA LEU A 55 8.19 -1.08 0.56
C LEU A 55 8.48 -1.45 -0.91
N LYS A 56 9.30 -2.49 -1.14
CA LYS A 56 9.56 -2.97 -2.50
C LYS A 56 8.30 -3.56 -3.13
N GLU A 57 7.49 -4.30 -2.37
CA GLU A 57 6.24 -4.85 -2.87
C GLU A 57 5.29 -3.73 -3.33
N ILE A 58 5.16 -2.65 -2.54
CA ILE A 58 4.34 -1.48 -2.85
C ILE A 58 4.82 -0.74 -4.11
N MET A 59 6.14 -0.57 -4.27
CA MET A 59 6.72 0.24 -5.35
C MET A 59 6.69 -0.48 -6.71
N TYR A 60 6.96 -1.78 -6.73
CA TYR A 60 7.26 -2.50 -7.97
C TYR A 60 6.18 -3.47 -8.40
N ASN A 61 5.16 -3.71 -7.56
CA ASN A 61 4.09 -4.65 -7.87
C ASN A 61 2.75 -3.92 -8.01
N GLY A 62 2.03 -4.18 -9.12
CA GLY A 62 0.77 -3.47 -9.43
C GLY A 62 -0.32 -3.68 -8.38
N GLU A 63 -0.29 -4.84 -7.71
CA GLU A 63 -1.19 -5.22 -6.61
C GLU A 63 -0.52 -5.12 -5.24
N GLY A 64 0.68 -4.54 -5.16
CA GLY A 64 1.50 -4.51 -3.95
C GLY A 64 0.80 -3.87 -2.77
N ILE A 65 0.07 -2.78 -2.99
CA ILE A 65 -0.68 -2.08 -1.93
C ILE A 65 -1.74 -3.00 -1.30
N GLU A 66 -2.57 -3.67 -2.11
CA GLU A 66 -3.62 -4.56 -1.58
C GLU A 66 -3.02 -5.78 -0.88
N LYS A 67 -1.92 -6.31 -1.41
CA LYS A 67 -1.20 -7.41 -0.76
C LYS A 67 -0.66 -7.02 0.62
N ILE A 68 -0.09 -5.83 0.77
CA ILE A 68 0.35 -5.34 2.08
C ILE A 68 -0.83 -5.06 3.01
N ILE A 69 -1.93 -4.49 2.52
CA ILE A 69 -3.15 -4.30 3.34
C ILE A 69 -3.66 -5.64 3.89
N ASN A 70 -3.70 -6.68 3.07
CA ASN A 70 -4.11 -8.02 3.50
C ASN A 70 -3.15 -8.62 4.52
N LEU A 71 -1.83 -8.45 4.32
CA LEU A 71 -0.81 -8.89 5.27
C LEU A 71 -0.93 -8.17 6.62
N LEU A 72 -1.17 -6.87 6.62
CA LEU A 72 -1.44 -6.11 7.85
C LEU A 72 -2.71 -6.59 8.55
N GLY A 73 -3.75 -6.94 7.79
CA GLY A 73 -4.94 -7.60 8.32
C GLY A 73 -4.60 -8.93 9.00
N THR A 74 -3.76 -9.79 8.40
CA THR A 74 -3.38 -11.04 9.07
C THR A 74 -2.59 -10.81 10.36
N ILE A 75 -1.70 -9.81 10.37
CA ILE A 75 -0.90 -9.44 11.55
C ILE A 75 -1.80 -8.90 12.68
N GLU A 76 -2.76 -8.03 12.35
CA GLU A 76 -3.75 -7.49 13.29
C GLU A 76 -4.55 -8.60 14.00
N TRP A 77 -4.87 -9.68 13.28
CA TRP A 77 -5.58 -10.83 13.82
C TRP A 77 -4.68 -11.83 14.56
N GLY A 78 -3.39 -11.50 14.74
CA GLY A 78 -2.42 -12.35 15.42
C GLY A 78 -2.05 -13.63 14.65
N ILE A 79 -2.32 -13.66 13.34
CA ILE A 79 -1.94 -14.78 12.49
C ILE A 79 -0.44 -14.67 12.21
N VAL A 80 0.30 -15.74 12.48
CA VAL A 80 1.74 -15.79 12.28
C VAL A 80 2.02 -15.83 10.76
N THR A 81 2.78 -14.84 10.27
CA THR A 81 3.12 -14.61 8.85
C THR A 81 4.61 -14.38 8.65
#